data_AF-A0AA87B684-F1
#
_entry.id   AF-A0AA87B684-F1
#
_cell.length_a   1.000
_cell.length_b   1.000
_cell.length_c   1.000
_cell.angle_alpha   90.00
_cell.angle_beta   90.00
_cell.angle_gamma   90.00
#
_symmetry.space_group_name_H-M   'P 1'
#
loop_
_entity.id
_entity.type
_entity.pdbx_description
1 polymer ?
#
loop_
_entity_poly.entity_id
_entity_poly.type
_entity_poly.pdbx_seq_one_letter_code
_entity_poly.pdbx_strand_id
1 'polypeptide(L)'
;MTKEGQTQVPNKAQYRVDLPNKPGVTKDSNVVPVTPPTPSEPEIKKDVNGKASETLQNRDEEFTYNITTKVPEDATAFEVHDTIEGVLEFSGDKGGAKATLNGKDLAAERITTDGQTIKVTLTEDEVKANGG
;
A
#
# COMPACT_ATOMS: atom_id res chain seq x y z
N MET A 1 19.79 14.79 -21.28
CA MET A 1 19.54 15.62 -20.09
C MET A 1 18.30 15.09 -19.42
N THR A 2 18.49 14.24 -18.41
CA THR A 2 17.45 13.79 -17.49
C THR A 2 16.92 15.02 -16.76
N LYS A 3 15.60 15.25 -16.78
CA LYS A 3 14.98 16.15 -15.81
C LYS A 3 15.23 15.53 -14.44
N GLU A 4 15.90 16.26 -13.56
CA GLU A 4 16.31 15.77 -12.24
C GLU A 4 15.11 15.20 -11.48
N GLY A 5 15.21 13.94 -11.04
CA GLY A 5 14.25 13.27 -10.16
C GLY A 5 13.34 12.20 -10.78
N GLN A 6 13.18 12.10 -12.11
CA GLN A 6 12.33 11.06 -12.72
C GLN A 6 13.15 9.90 -13.31
N THR A 7 12.94 8.69 -12.78
CA THR A 7 13.44 7.45 -13.38
C THR A 7 12.74 7.23 -14.72
N GLN A 8 13.51 7.08 -15.80
CA GLN A 8 12.99 6.73 -17.12
C GLN A 8 13.61 5.41 -17.58
N VAL A 9 12.77 4.50 -18.06
CA VAL A 9 13.20 3.21 -18.61
C VAL A 9 13.18 3.31 -20.14
N PRO A 10 14.33 3.22 -20.82
CA PRO A 10 14.36 3.30 -22.28
C PRO A 10 13.81 2.01 -22.91
N ASN A 11 12.91 2.15 -23.89
CA ASN A 11 12.46 1.05 -24.74
C ASN A 11 13.00 1.21 -26.17
N LYS A 12 13.50 0.12 -26.76
CA LYS A 12 14.09 0.09 -28.11
C LYS A 12 13.80 -1.25 -28.78
N ALA A 13 13.40 -1.23 -30.05
CA ALA A 13 13.20 -2.42 -30.87
C ALA A 13 14.28 -2.52 -31.97
N GLN A 14 14.54 -3.74 -32.44
CA GLN A 14 15.42 -4.01 -33.57
C GLN A 14 14.73 -5.00 -34.51
N TYR A 15 14.89 -4.80 -35.82
CA TYR A 15 14.54 -5.80 -36.81
C TYR A 15 15.77 -6.20 -37.62
N ARG A 16 15.78 -7.47 -38.09
CA ARG A 16 16.82 -8.02 -38.96
C ARG A 16 16.16 -8.50 -40.26
N VAL A 17 16.78 -8.17 -41.39
CA VAL A 17 16.34 -8.58 -42.73
C VAL A 17 17.51 -9.20 -43.47
N ASP A 18 17.29 -10.35 -44.09
CA ASP A 18 18.24 -10.96 -45.00
C ASP A 18 17.86 -10.62 -46.45
N LEU A 19 18.65 -9.75 -47.09
CA LEU A 19 18.47 -9.44 -48.51
C LEU A 19 19.32 -10.38 -49.38
N PRO A 20 18.89 -10.72 -50.61
CA PRO A 20 19.56 -11.70 -51.48
C PRO A 20 21.06 -11.48 -51.68
N ASN A 21 21.52 -10.22 -51.73
CA ASN A 21 22.94 -9.85 -51.90
C ASN A 21 23.57 -9.23 -50.65
N LYS A 22 22.81 -9.12 -49.56
CA LYS A 22 23.26 -8.54 -48.29
C LYS A 22 22.45 -9.14 -47.12
N PRO A 23 22.74 -10.39 -46.75
CA PRO A 23 22.14 -10.99 -45.57
C PRO A 23 22.61 -10.25 -44.31
N GLY A 24 21.76 -10.22 -43.28
CA GLY A 24 22.09 -9.73 -41.94
C GLY A 24 21.92 -8.24 -41.71
N VAL A 25 21.10 -7.54 -42.49
CA VAL A 25 20.84 -6.11 -42.26
C VAL A 25 20.01 -5.95 -40.99
N THR A 26 20.57 -5.31 -39.97
CA THR A 26 19.86 -4.94 -38.75
C THR A 26 19.53 -3.44 -38.75
N LYS A 27 18.34 -3.08 -38.28
CA LYS A 27 17.96 -1.69 -38.06
C LYS A 27 17.22 -1.55 -36.74
N ASP A 28 17.65 -0.52 -36.02
CA ASP A 28 17.07 -0.15 -34.75
C ASP A 28 15.95 0.88 -34.93
N SER A 29 14.92 0.78 -34.07
CA SER A 29 13.93 1.84 -33.88
C SER A 29 14.54 3.04 -33.13
N ASN A 30 13.79 4.14 -33.08
CA ASN A 30 14.03 5.18 -32.09
C ASN A 30 13.84 4.64 -30.66
N VAL A 31 14.52 5.25 -29.69
CA VAL A 31 14.32 4.98 -28.27
C VAL A 31 13.11 5.76 -27.79
N VAL A 32 12.19 5.08 -27.11
CA VAL A 32 11.03 5.68 -26.45
C VAL A 32 11.14 5.39 -24.95
N PRO A 33 11.33 6.41 -24.09
CA PRO A 33 11.35 6.19 -22.65
C PRO A 33 9.94 6.02 -22.09
N VAL A 34 9.79 5.15 -21.09
CA VAL A 34 8.62 5.13 -20.19
C VAL A 34 9.01 5.67 -18.82
N THR A 35 8.07 6.35 -18.16
CA THR A 35 8.22 6.81 -16.79
C THR A 35 7.37 5.91 -15.90
N PRO A 36 7.94 5.12 -14.98
CA PRO A 36 7.16 4.42 -13.98
C PRO A 36 6.39 5.44 -13.12
N PRO A 37 5.11 5.19 -12.79
CA PRO A 37 4.41 6.03 -11.82
C PRO A 37 5.12 5.92 -10.46
N THR A 38 5.25 7.05 -9.77
CA THR A 38 5.73 7.06 -8.38
C THR A 38 4.50 6.98 -7.48
N PRO A 39 4.31 5.91 -6.69
CA PRO A 39 3.20 5.83 -5.76
C PRO A 39 3.28 6.98 -4.75
N SER A 40 2.14 7.58 -4.42
CA SER A 40 2.05 8.50 -3.30
C SER A 40 2.24 7.75 -1.99
N GLU A 41 3.04 8.29 -1.07
CA GLU A 41 3.11 7.74 0.28
C GLU A 41 1.82 8.09 1.02
N PRO A 42 1.06 7.11 1.52
CA PRO A 42 -0.21 7.38 2.15
C PRO A 42 -0.01 8.05 3.51
N GLU A 43 -0.74 9.14 3.78
CA GLU A 43 -0.77 9.72 5.11
C GLU A 43 -1.39 8.72 6.11
N ILE A 44 -0.80 8.60 7.30
CA ILE A 44 -1.31 7.77 8.40
C ILE A 44 -1.59 8.68 9.59
N LYS A 45 -2.83 8.64 10.10
CA LYS A 45 -3.28 9.37 11.29
C LYS A 45 -3.68 8.37 12.36
N LYS A 46 -3.26 8.66 13.58
CA LYS A 46 -3.44 7.82 14.75
C LYS A 46 -4.00 8.63 15.89
N ASP A 47 -4.96 8.06 16.60
CA ASP A 47 -5.52 8.64 17.82
C ASP A 47 -5.97 7.55 18.81
N VAL A 48 -6.05 7.94 20.08
CA VAL A 48 -6.58 7.13 21.17
C VAL A 48 -7.85 7.83 21.64
N ASN A 49 -9.00 7.15 21.58
CA ASN A 49 -10.31 7.68 21.93
C ASN A 49 -10.62 9.06 21.29
N GLY A 50 -10.16 9.29 20.05
CA GLY A 50 -10.36 10.56 19.35
C GLY A 50 -9.37 11.68 19.73
N LYS A 51 -8.33 11.37 20.52
CA LYS A 51 -7.30 12.33 20.97
C LYS A 51 -5.90 11.88 20.50
N ALA A 52 -5.00 12.83 20.27
CA ALA A 52 -3.61 12.51 19.89
C ALA A 52 -2.86 11.70 20.96
N SER A 53 -3.26 11.82 22.22
CA SER A 53 -2.80 10.99 23.33
C SER A 53 -3.82 11.00 24.47
N GLU A 54 -3.85 9.95 25.26
CA GLU A 54 -4.68 9.87 26.46
C GLU A 54 -3.90 9.20 27.60
N THR A 55 -4.15 9.66 28.83
CA THR A 55 -3.61 9.07 30.05
C THR A 55 -4.71 8.27 30.74
N LEU A 56 -4.54 6.95 30.75
CA LEU A 56 -5.45 6.05 31.47
C LEU A 56 -5.41 6.34 32.97
N GLN A 57 -6.56 6.35 33.61
CA GLN A 57 -6.72 6.57 35.03
C GLN A 57 -6.62 5.26 35.82
N ASN A 58 -6.98 4.14 35.19
CA ASN A 58 -6.93 2.81 35.78
C ASN A 58 -6.13 1.85 34.91
N ARG A 59 -5.57 0.80 35.54
CA ARG A 59 -4.79 -0.22 34.84
C ARG A 59 -5.64 -1.03 33.85
N ASP A 60 -6.89 -1.30 34.22
CA ASP A 60 -7.82 -2.14 33.44
C ASP A 60 -8.78 -1.29 32.58
N GLU A 61 -8.43 -0.02 32.32
CA GLU A 61 -9.24 0.89 31.51
C GLU A 61 -9.11 0.55 30.02
N GLU A 62 -10.24 0.22 29.40
CA GLU A 62 -10.30 0.00 27.95
C GLU A 62 -10.22 1.34 27.20
N PHE A 63 -9.49 1.33 26.09
CA PHE A 63 -9.42 2.45 25.16
C PHE A 63 -9.51 1.94 23.73
N THR A 64 -9.90 2.83 22.82
CA THR A 64 -9.99 2.57 21.39
C THR A 64 -8.83 3.25 20.67
N TYR A 65 -8.09 2.49 19.87
CA TYR A 65 -7.07 3.02 18.98
C TYR A 65 -7.60 3.12 17.56
N ASN A 66 -7.50 4.30 16.94
CA ASN A 66 -7.95 4.52 15.58
C ASN A 66 -6.75 4.76 14.66
N ILE A 67 -6.76 4.09 13.51
CA ILE A 67 -5.81 4.30 12.42
C ILE A 67 -6.59 4.71 11.18
N THR A 68 -6.29 5.88 10.63
CA THR A 68 -6.88 6.36 9.38
C THR A 68 -5.78 6.55 8.36
N THR A 69 -5.97 5.99 7.17
CA THR A 69 -5.02 6.12 6.06
C THR A 69 -5.73 6.11 4.72
N LYS A 70 -4.98 6.37 3.64
CA LYS A 70 -5.46 6.41 2.26
C LYS A 70 -4.86 5.26 1.48
N VAL A 71 -5.60 4.68 0.55
CA VAL A 71 -5.04 3.70 -0.37
C VAL A 71 -4.24 4.46 -1.44
N PRO A 72 -2.94 4.16 -1.62
CA PRO A 72 -2.11 4.85 -2.60
C PRO A 72 -2.56 4.58 -4.03
N GLU A 73 -2.30 5.54 -4.92
CA GLU A 73 -2.56 5.39 -6.35
C GLU A 73 -1.72 4.25 -6.95
N ASP A 74 -2.28 3.59 -7.99
CA ASP A 74 -1.62 2.51 -8.75
C ASP A 74 -1.13 1.31 -7.90
N ALA A 75 -1.69 1.11 -6.71
CA ALA A 75 -1.38 -0.04 -5.87
C ALA A 75 -2.12 -1.31 -6.31
N THR A 76 -1.47 -2.45 -6.09
CA THR A 76 -2.08 -3.79 -6.31
C THR A 76 -2.30 -4.54 -5.01
N ALA A 77 -1.68 -4.10 -3.93
CA ALA A 77 -1.81 -4.66 -2.59
C ALA A 77 -1.70 -3.53 -1.57
N PHE A 78 -2.47 -3.64 -0.50
CA PHE A 78 -2.45 -2.69 0.60
C PHE A 78 -2.72 -3.39 1.92
N GLU A 79 -1.92 -3.06 2.92
CA GLU A 79 -1.96 -3.67 4.23
C GLU A 79 -1.63 -2.63 5.29
N VAL A 80 -2.38 -2.67 6.38
CA VAL A 80 -2.10 -1.89 7.59
C VAL A 80 -1.81 -2.90 8.69
N HIS A 81 -0.66 -2.76 9.34
CA HIS A 81 -0.36 -3.51 10.55
C HIS A 81 0.08 -2.56 11.67
N ASP A 82 -0.21 -2.95 12.90
CA ASP A 82 0.24 -2.23 14.08
C ASP A 82 0.55 -3.21 15.20
N THR A 83 1.52 -2.89 16.04
CA THR A 83 1.91 -3.72 17.18
C THR A 83 1.74 -2.91 18.44
N ILE A 84 0.85 -3.36 19.33
CA ILE A 84 0.68 -2.72 20.63
C ILE A 84 1.84 -3.08 21.55
N GLU A 85 2.11 -2.23 22.53
CA GLU A 85 3.18 -2.43 23.51
C GLU A 85 2.95 -3.69 24.38
N GLY A 86 4.04 -4.29 24.83
CA GLY A 86 4.08 -5.52 25.65
C GLY A 86 3.15 -5.56 26.85
N VAL A 87 2.87 -4.38 27.42
CA VAL A 87 2.06 -4.18 28.64
C VAL A 87 0.57 -4.05 28.37
N LEU A 88 0.16 -3.99 27.11
CA LEU A 88 -1.21 -3.85 26.67
C LEU A 88 -1.75 -5.19 26.14
N GLU A 89 -3.07 -5.35 26.22
CA GLU A 89 -3.76 -6.52 25.70
C GLU A 89 -4.98 -6.13 24.87
N PHE A 90 -5.33 -6.99 23.91
CA PHE A 90 -6.54 -6.84 23.12
C PHE A 90 -7.76 -7.26 23.94
N SER A 91 -8.75 -6.36 24.08
CA SER A 91 -10.02 -6.69 24.72
C SER A 91 -10.89 -7.59 23.83
N GLY A 92 -11.12 -8.84 24.27
CA GLY A 92 -11.93 -9.80 23.53
C GLY A 92 -11.28 -10.32 22.24
N ASP A 93 -12.10 -10.85 21.32
CA ASP A 93 -11.60 -11.41 20.06
C ASP A 93 -11.02 -10.28 19.18
N LYS A 94 -9.72 -10.38 18.89
CA LYS A 94 -8.94 -9.38 18.12
C LYS A 94 -9.13 -7.93 18.60
N GLY A 95 -9.38 -7.70 19.89
CA GLY A 95 -9.53 -6.35 20.43
C GLY A 95 -10.83 -5.64 20.02
N GLY A 96 -11.83 -6.41 19.55
CA GLY A 96 -13.05 -5.84 18.96
C GLY A 96 -12.79 -5.05 17.68
N ALA A 97 -11.65 -5.29 17.02
CA ALA A 97 -11.22 -4.51 15.88
C ALA A 97 -12.21 -4.55 14.71
N LYS A 98 -12.42 -3.38 14.11
CA LYS A 98 -13.24 -3.18 12.93
C LYS A 98 -12.48 -2.31 11.94
N ALA A 99 -12.68 -2.59 10.67
CA ALA A 99 -12.08 -1.82 9.59
C ALA A 99 -13.15 -1.46 8.57
N THR A 100 -13.07 -0.24 8.06
CA THR A 100 -13.96 0.24 7.00
C THR A 100 -13.13 0.79 5.86
N LEU A 101 -13.61 0.59 4.63
CA LEU A 101 -13.07 1.18 3.42
C LEU A 101 -14.16 2.05 2.80
N ASN A 102 -13.91 3.36 2.73
CA ASN A 102 -14.89 4.34 2.24
C ASN A 102 -16.28 4.21 2.89
N GLY A 103 -16.30 3.97 4.19
CA GLY A 103 -17.53 3.84 5.00
C GLY A 103 -18.22 2.47 4.91
N LYS A 104 -17.66 1.51 4.19
CA LYS A 104 -18.16 0.14 4.11
C LYS A 104 -17.32 -0.79 4.98
N ASP A 105 -17.97 -1.61 5.79
CA ASP A 105 -17.30 -2.61 6.63
C ASP A 105 -16.52 -3.63 5.79
N LEU A 106 -15.29 -3.92 6.23
CA LEU A 106 -14.50 -5.03 5.72
C LEU A 106 -14.88 -6.34 6.41
N ALA A 107 -14.70 -7.45 5.71
CA ALA A 107 -14.95 -8.78 6.26
C ALA A 107 -13.98 -9.09 7.41
N ALA A 108 -14.46 -9.72 8.48
CA ALA A 108 -13.69 -9.96 9.71
C ALA A 108 -12.46 -10.88 9.50
N GLU A 109 -12.47 -11.68 8.44
CA GLU A 109 -11.36 -12.54 8.03
C GLU A 109 -10.18 -11.74 7.49
N ARG A 110 -10.40 -10.49 7.08
CA ARG A 110 -9.33 -9.55 6.64
C ARG A 110 -8.54 -8.99 7.80
N ILE A 111 -9.09 -9.07 9.01
CA ILE A 111 -8.47 -8.61 10.24
C ILE A 111 -7.87 -9.85 10.92
N THR A 112 -6.55 -9.84 11.07
CA THR A 112 -5.80 -10.94 11.66
C THR A 112 -4.96 -10.41 12.81
N THR A 113 -4.66 -11.27 13.77
CA THR A 113 -3.76 -10.96 14.88
C THR A 113 -2.70 -12.03 14.98
N ASP A 114 -1.48 -11.61 15.29
CA ASP A 114 -0.34 -12.47 15.60
C ASP A 114 0.37 -11.88 16.83
N GLY A 115 0.19 -12.51 17.99
CA GLY A 115 0.60 -11.93 19.26
C GLY A 115 -0.06 -10.57 19.52
N GLN A 116 0.75 -9.52 19.66
CA GLN A 116 0.32 -8.13 19.86
C GLN A 116 0.22 -7.34 18.55
N THR A 117 0.46 -7.98 17.41
CA THR A 117 0.35 -7.35 16.10
C THR A 117 -1.05 -7.59 15.54
N ILE A 118 -1.73 -6.50 15.16
CA ILE A 118 -2.95 -6.54 14.35
C ILE A 118 -2.61 -6.21 12.90
N LYS A 119 -3.29 -6.88 11.97
CA LYS A 119 -3.09 -6.71 10.53
C LYS A 119 -4.42 -6.71 9.80
N VAL A 120 -4.61 -5.73 8.92
CA VAL A 120 -5.75 -5.57 8.03
C VAL A 120 -5.26 -5.59 6.59
N THR A 121 -5.79 -6.48 5.77
CA THR A 121 -5.38 -6.63 4.36
C THR A 121 -6.54 -6.38 3.41
N LEU A 122 -6.35 -5.50 2.43
CA LEU A 122 -7.33 -5.29 1.35
C LEU A 122 -7.13 -6.31 0.23
N THR A 123 -8.22 -6.64 -0.48
CA THR A 123 -8.12 -7.39 -1.74
C THR A 123 -7.56 -6.54 -2.86
N GLU A 124 -6.97 -7.18 -3.87
CA GLU A 124 -6.49 -6.48 -5.06
C GLU A 124 -7.60 -5.65 -5.75
N ASP A 125 -8.82 -6.17 -5.83
CA ASP A 125 -9.97 -5.46 -6.41
C ASP A 125 -10.34 -4.21 -5.59
N GLU A 126 -10.32 -4.31 -4.25
CA GLU A 126 -10.57 -3.16 -3.38
C GLU A 126 -9.45 -2.12 -3.52
N VAL A 127 -8.19 -2.53 -3.60
CA VAL A 127 -7.08 -1.58 -3.78
C VAL A 127 -7.20 -0.84 -5.10
N LYS A 128 -7.42 -1.57 -6.20
CA LYS A 128 -7.58 -0.96 -7.54
C LYS A 128 -8.79 -0.04 -7.64
N ALA A 129 -9.87 -0.34 -6.93
CA ALA A 129 -11.09 0.47 -6.94
C ALA A 129 -11.00 1.72 -6.06
N ASN A 130 -10.06 1.77 -5.11
CA ASN A 130 -9.99 2.82 -4.08
C ASN A 130 -8.64 3.54 -4.01
N GLY A 131 -7.71 3.25 -4.92
CA GLY A 131 -6.48 4.04 -5.06
C GLY A 131 -6.81 5.46 -5.47
N GLY A 132 -6.24 6.45 -4.77
CA GLY A 132 -6.58 7.85 -4.98
C GLY A 132 -6.82 8.54 -3.67
#